data_AF-A0A4S0W834-F1
#
_entry.id   AF-A0A4S0W834-F1
#
_cell.length_a   1.000
_cell.length_b   1.000
_cell.length_c   1.000
_cell.angle_alpha   90.00
_cell.angle_beta   90.00
_cell.angle_gamma   90.00
#
_symmetry.space_group_name_H-M   'P 1'
#
loop_
_entity.id
_entity.type
_entity.pdbx_description
1 polymer ?
#
loop_
_entity_poly.entity_id
_entity_poly.type
_entity_poly.pdbx_seq_one_letter_code
_entity_poly.pdbx_strand_id
1 'polypeptide(L)'
;MTFLRIRKLALVAAGISILSSCVIPNDTSSIAKVDPTTAAARKEMVGLSEADVRMCAGFPTATADTGASGQIWTYQRTVQRGNLSIAVPTMAVGAIPAVGGSVNVAPGGYCNTQIRMVGGHVAEVAYAGDNNLPNSIDALGVSTVDACVAYARQRNHKATAVSR
;
A
#
# COMPACT_ATOMS: atom_id res chain seq x y z
N MET A 1 -9.18 -59.51 26.00
CA MET A 1 -10.00 -58.27 25.96
C MET A 1 -9.16 -56.99 26.16
N THR A 2 -7.98 -56.87 25.54
CA THR A 2 -7.07 -55.72 25.71
C THR A 2 -6.73 -55.00 24.40
N PHE A 3 -6.91 -55.63 23.24
CA PHE A 3 -6.58 -55.06 21.93
C PHE A 3 -7.59 -54.06 21.35
N LEU A 4 -8.84 -54.04 21.85
CA LEU A 4 -9.89 -53.17 21.29
C LEU A 4 -9.83 -51.72 21.80
N ARG A 5 -9.13 -51.45 22.91
CA ARG A 5 -9.03 -50.10 23.51
C ARG A 5 -7.93 -49.22 22.89
N ILE A 6 -6.89 -49.83 22.32
CA ILE A 6 -5.76 -49.08 21.71
C ILE A 6 -6.18 -48.42 20.39
N ARG A 7 -7.10 -49.04 19.64
CA ARG A 7 -7.58 -48.52 18.35
C ARG A 7 -8.44 -47.26 18.48
N LYS A 8 -9.05 -47.03 19.66
CA LYS A 8 -9.87 -45.82 19.92
C LYS A 8 -9.02 -44.62 20.36
N LEU A 9 -7.85 -44.83 20.96
CA LEU A 9 -6.94 -43.71 21.29
C LEU A 9 -6.17 -43.20 20.06
N ALA A 10 -5.80 -44.09 19.13
CA ALA A 10 -5.10 -43.69 17.91
C ALA A 10 -5.95 -42.80 16.98
N LEU A 11 -7.28 -42.95 17.03
CA LEU A 11 -8.21 -42.16 16.20
C LEU A 11 -8.49 -40.76 16.75
N VAL A 12 -8.21 -40.51 18.04
CA VAL A 12 -8.35 -39.18 18.66
C VAL A 12 -7.08 -38.34 18.45
N ALA A 13 -5.91 -38.97 18.32
CA ALA A 13 -4.64 -38.28 18.09
C ALA A 13 -4.45 -37.78 16.65
N ALA A 14 -5.20 -38.30 15.67
CA ALA A 14 -5.07 -37.92 14.26
C ALA A 14 -5.93 -36.71 13.85
N GLY A 15 -6.73 -36.13 14.77
CA GLY A 15 -7.72 -35.09 14.45
C GLY A 15 -7.27 -33.64 14.67
N ILE A 16 -6.04 -33.37 15.15
CA ILE A 16 -5.69 -32.04 15.70
C ILE A 16 -4.80 -31.18 14.76
N SER A 17 -4.31 -31.68 13.63
CA SER A 17 -3.19 -31.02 12.95
C SER A 17 -3.51 -30.03 11.81
N ILE A 18 -4.74 -29.51 11.70
CA ILE A 18 -5.02 -28.44 10.73
C ILE A 18 -5.45 -27.17 11.46
N LEU A 19 -4.56 -26.64 12.31
CA LEU A 19 -4.55 -25.22 12.60
C LEU A 19 -4.10 -24.51 11.33
N SER A 20 -5.03 -24.31 10.39
CA SER A 20 -4.83 -23.46 9.23
C SER A 20 -4.68 -22.03 9.74
N SER A 21 -3.45 -21.67 10.08
CA SER A 21 -3.09 -20.27 10.27
C SER A 21 -3.29 -19.62 8.90
N CYS A 22 -4.26 -18.71 8.80
CA CYS A 22 -4.38 -17.86 7.63
C CYS A 22 -3.16 -16.93 7.61
N VAL A 23 -2.06 -17.38 7.01
CA VAL A 23 -0.93 -16.50 6.69
C VAL A 23 -1.39 -15.65 5.53
N ILE A 24 -1.68 -14.37 5.80
CA ILE A 24 -1.89 -13.41 4.72
C ILE A 24 -0.55 -13.32 3.98
N PRO A 25 -0.51 -13.63 2.67
CA PRO A 25 0.74 -13.58 1.92
C PRO A 25 1.34 -12.18 2.00
N ASN A 26 2.66 -12.11 2.19
CA ASN A 26 3.39 -10.84 2.29
C ASN A 26 3.28 -10.00 1.01
N ASP A 27 2.91 -10.62 -0.12
CA ASP A 27 2.69 -9.95 -1.39
C ASP A 27 1.28 -10.25 -1.91
N THR A 28 0.42 -9.24 -1.89
CA THR A 28 -0.95 -9.27 -2.42
C THR A 28 -1.07 -8.48 -3.72
N SER A 29 0.04 -8.05 -4.33
CA SER A 29 0.04 -7.21 -5.53
C SER A 29 -0.73 -7.83 -6.71
N SER A 30 -0.86 -9.15 -6.78
CA SER A 30 -1.63 -9.83 -7.85
C SER A 30 -3.16 -9.69 -7.70
N ILE A 31 -3.65 -9.40 -6.50
CA ILE A 31 -5.09 -9.28 -6.18
C ILE A 31 -5.49 -7.88 -5.71
N ALA A 32 -4.54 -7.09 -5.23
CA ALA A 32 -4.76 -5.75 -4.74
C ALA A 32 -5.03 -4.78 -5.90
N LYS A 33 -5.92 -3.81 -5.67
CA LYS A 33 -6.18 -2.74 -6.62
C LYS A 33 -5.17 -1.62 -6.41
N VAL A 34 -4.85 -0.88 -7.47
CA VAL A 34 -4.09 0.37 -7.34
C VAL A 34 -4.90 1.37 -6.52
N ASP A 35 -4.22 2.05 -5.60
CA ASP A 35 -4.84 3.08 -4.77
C ASP A 35 -5.48 4.16 -5.66
N PRO A 36 -6.74 4.55 -5.41
CA PRO A 36 -7.44 5.50 -6.27
C PRO A 36 -6.76 6.86 -6.32
N THR A 37 -6.08 7.31 -5.25
CA THR A 37 -5.41 8.60 -5.22
C THR A 37 -4.11 8.56 -6.03
N THR A 38 -3.33 7.48 -5.93
CA THR A 38 -2.12 7.34 -6.77
C THR A 38 -2.47 7.08 -8.24
N ALA A 39 -3.57 6.36 -8.51
CA ALA A 39 -4.10 6.22 -9.86
C ALA A 39 -4.57 7.58 -10.43
N ALA A 40 -5.22 8.41 -9.61
CA ALA A 40 -5.63 9.75 -10.01
C ALA A 40 -4.43 10.65 -10.30
N ALA A 41 -3.39 10.60 -9.46
CA ALA A 41 -2.17 11.39 -9.63
C ALA A 41 -1.51 11.19 -11.00
N ARG A 42 -1.50 9.96 -11.53
CA ARG A 42 -0.97 9.65 -12.88
C ARG A 42 -1.66 10.42 -14.02
N LYS A 43 -2.87 10.93 -13.79
CA LYS A 43 -3.67 11.66 -14.79
C LYS A 43 -3.82 13.13 -14.43
N GLU A 44 -4.20 13.41 -13.19
CA GLU A 44 -4.60 14.74 -12.72
C GLU A 44 -3.41 15.67 -12.53
N MET A 45 -2.25 15.14 -12.15
CA MET A 45 -1.05 15.97 -11.94
C MET A 45 -0.34 16.33 -13.25
N VAL A 46 -0.66 15.66 -14.36
CA VAL A 46 -0.06 15.95 -15.66
C VAL A 46 -0.39 17.38 -16.07
N GLY A 47 0.62 18.14 -16.47
CA GLY A 47 0.50 19.56 -16.82
C GLY A 47 0.63 20.53 -15.65
N LEU A 48 0.76 20.07 -14.40
CA LEU A 48 1.16 20.95 -13.30
C LEU A 48 2.55 21.53 -13.57
N SER A 49 2.76 22.82 -13.26
CA SER A 49 4.08 23.41 -13.36
C SER A 49 5.00 22.92 -12.24
N GLU A 50 6.29 23.06 -12.46
CA GLU A 50 7.31 22.89 -11.42
C GLU A 50 7.01 23.64 -10.11
N ALA A 51 6.51 24.87 -10.20
CA ALA A 51 6.15 25.65 -9.02
C ALA A 51 4.96 25.04 -8.29
N ASP A 52 3.96 24.54 -9.02
CA ASP A 52 2.79 23.90 -8.43
C ASP A 52 3.14 22.62 -7.70
N VAL A 53 4.00 21.79 -8.30
CA VAL A 53 4.49 20.57 -7.67
C VAL A 53 5.22 20.91 -6.37
N ARG A 54 6.05 21.96 -6.36
CA ARG A 54 6.73 22.42 -5.13
C ARG A 54 5.77 22.96 -4.08
N MET A 55 4.66 23.56 -4.50
CA MET A 55 3.62 24.04 -3.58
C MET A 55 2.83 22.90 -2.94
N CYS A 56 2.55 21.81 -3.66
CA CYS A 56 1.69 20.73 -3.17
C CYS A 56 2.46 19.55 -2.56
N ALA A 57 3.61 19.18 -3.11
CA ALA A 57 4.44 18.06 -2.63
C ALA A 57 5.65 18.52 -1.79
N GLY A 58 5.96 19.82 -1.78
CA GLY A 58 7.19 20.36 -1.20
C GLY A 58 8.38 20.20 -2.16
N PHE A 59 9.60 20.37 -1.63
CA PHE A 59 10.82 20.16 -2.42
C PHE A 59 11.16 18.68 -2.56
N PRO A 60 11.63 18.22 -3.73
CA PRO A 60 12.01 16.83 -3.94
C PRO A 60 13.23 16.45 -3.10
N THR A 61 13.27 15.19 -2.68
CA THR A 61 14.43 14.63 -1.96
C THR A 61 15.63 14.42 -2.89
N ALA A 62 15.39 14.17 -4.17
CA ALA A 62 16.44 14.07 -5.19
C ALA A 62 15.90 14.50 -6.55
N THR A 63 16.78 14.99 -7.40
CA THR A 63 16.48 15.33 -8.80
C THR A 63 17.54 14.72 -9.70
N ALA A 64 17.11 14.06 -10.79
CA ALA A 64 18.01 13.51 -11.80
C ALA A 64 17.66 14.12 -13.16
N ASP A 65 18.63 14.71 -13.84
CA ASP A 65 18.47 15.14 -15.22
C ASP A 65 18.66 13.94 -16.16
N THR A 66 17.70 13.71 -17.05
CA THR A 66 17.74 12.63 -18.04
C THR A 66 17.89 13.14 -19.47
N GLY A 67 18.35 14.38 -19.63
CA GLY A 67 18.60 15.02 -20.92
C GLY A 67 17.31 15.30 -21.67
N ALA A 68 17.19 14.79 -22.91
CA ALA A 68 16.01 15.02 -23.76
C ALA A 68 14.70 14.50 -23.16
N SER A 69 14.78 13.54 -22.22
CA SER A 69 13.62 12.96 -21.52
C SER A 69 13.15 13.79 -20.31
N GLY A 70 13.78 14.94 -20.06
CA GLY A 70 13.45 15.87 -18.99
C GLY A 70 14.13 15.54 -17.65
N GLN A 71 13.64 16.15 -16.58
CA GLN A 71 14.16 15.96 -15.23
C GLN A 71 13.21 15.06 -14.42
N ILE A 72 13.74 14.12 -13.65
CA ILE A 72 12.96 13.29 -12.73
C ILE A 72 13.16 13.82 -11.32
N TRP A 73 12.05 14.14 -10.65
CA TRP A 73 12.02 14.53 -9.25
C TRP A 73 11.53 13.36 -8.40
N THR A 74 12.33 12.98 -7.43
CA THR A 74 12.03 11.87 -6.53
C THR A 74 11.68 12.41 -5.14
N TYR A 75 10.54 11.96 -4.62
CA TYR A 75 10.09 12.16 -3.25
C TYR A 75 10.11 10.82 -2.53
N GLN A 76 11.06 10.66 -1.63
CA GLN A 76 11.18 9.46 -0.81
C GLN A 76 10.42 9.65 0.51
N ARG A 77 9.55 8.68 0.81
CA ARG A 77 8.84 8.56 2.08
C ARG A 77 9.04 7.17 2.64
N THR A 78 9.54 7.09 3.87
CA THR A 78 9.68 5.83 4.61
C THR A 78 8.60 5.77 5.67
N VAL A 79 7.78 4.72 5.65
CA VAL A 79 6.78 4.45 6.68
C VAL A 79 7.32 3.33 7.55
N GLN A 80 7.57 3.65 8.82
CA GLN A 80 8.06 2.66 9.78
C GLN A 80 7.09 1.47 9.84
N ARG A 81 7.62 0.24 9.74
CA ARG A 81 6.84 -0.98 9.98
C ARG A 81 6.39 -1.00 11.43
N GLY A 82 5.17 -0.56 11.69
CA GLY A 82 4.50 -0.83 12.96
C GLY A 82 4.05 -2.29 12.99
N ASN A 83 4.02 -2.92 14.16
CA ASN A 83 3.38 -4.23 14.33
C ASN A 83 1.98 -4.04 14.91
N LEU A 84 0.94 -4.35 14.13
CA LEU A 84 -0.39 -4.52 14.68
C LEU A 84 -0.60 -6.01 14.95
N SER A 85 -0.53 -6.39 16.22
CA SER A 85 -0.86 -7.75 16.65
C SER A 85 -2.29 -7.77 17.19
N ILE A 86 -3.18 -8.46 16.48
CA ILE A 86 -4.55 -8.70 16.93
C ILE A 86 -4.60 -10.11 17.48
N ALA A 87 -4.72 -10.24 18.80
CA ALA A 87 -5.02 -11.51 19.44
C ALA A 87 -6.51 -11.81 19.26
N VAL A 88 -6.83 -12.91 18.59
CA VAL A 88 -8.19 -13.44 18.50
C VAL A 88 -8.45 -14.22 19.79
N PRO A 89 -9.35 -13.74 20.68
CA PRO A 89 -9.60 -14.40 21.95
C PRO A 89 -10.11 -15.82 21.72
N THR A 90 -9.62 -16.73 22.54
CA THR A 90 -9.98 -18.15 22.54
C THR A 90 -11.44 -18.32 22.92
N MET A 91 -12.28 -18.76 21.99
CA MET A 91 -13.63 -19.22 22.32
C MET A 91 -13.59 -20.73 22.61
N ALA A 92 -13.65 -21.09 23.89
CA ALA A 92 -13.85 -22.48 24.29
C ALA A 92 -15.35 -22.82 24.20
N VAL A 93 -15.72 -23.72 23.29
CA VAL A 93 -17.07 -24.30 23.23
C VAL A 93 -16.95 -25.78 23.60
N GLY A 94 -17.30 -26.12 24.84
CA GLY A 94 -17.32 -27.50 25.32
C GLY A 94 -15.93 -28.15 25.41
N ALA A 95 -15.84 -29.45 25.07
CA ALA A 95 -14.62 -30.27 25.19
C ALA A 95 -13.56 -30.03 24.10
N ILE A 96 -13.72 -28.98 23.28
CA ILE A 96 -12.80 -28.66 22.18
C ILE A 96 -11.71 -27.72 22.73
N PRO A 97 -10.42 -28.04 22.57
CA PRO A 97 -9.34 -27.16 23.02
C PRO A 97 -9.51 -25.80 22.36
N ALA A 98 -9.42 -24.75 23.17
CA ALA A 98 -9.64 -23.39 22.70
C ALA A 98 -8.53 -23.01 21.71
N VAL A 99 -8.90 -22.82 20.44
CA VAL A 99 -7.98 -22.38 19.40
C VAL A 99 -7.89 -20.87 19.46
N GLY A 100 -6.77 -20.36 19.95
CA GLY A 100 -6.41 -18.95 19.90
C GLY A 100 -5.64 -18.68 18.61
N GLY A 101 -5.92 -17.54 17.98
CA GLY A 101 -5.19 -17.08 16.81
C GLY A 101 -4.57 -15.72 17.08
N SER A 102 -3.50 -15.39 16.38
CA SER A 102 -2.99 -14.02 16.32
C SER A 102 -2.80 -13.63 14.86
N VAL A 103 -3.29 -12.47 14.47
CA VAL A 103 -3.00 -11.88 13.16
C VAL A 103 -2.00 -10.76 13.39
N ASN A 104 -0.82 -10.89 12.80
CA ASN A 104 0.19 -9.85 12.78
C ASN A 104 0.16 -9.16 11.42
N VAL A 105 -0.07 -7.86 11.41
CA VAL A 105 0.05 -7.01 10.21
C VAL A 105 1.22 -6.07 10.43
N ALA A 106 2.16 -6.05 9.50
CA ALA A 106 3.33 -5.16 9.54
C ALA A 106 3.28 -4.15 8.38
N PRO A 107 2.33 -3.18 8.38
CA PRO A 107 2.25 -2.19 7.31
C PRO A 107 3.42 -1.22 7.46
N GLY A 108 4.42 -1.39 6.62
CA GLY A 108 5.51 -0.44 6.48
C GLY A 108 6.37 -0.82 5.31
N GLY A 109 7.19 0.13 4.88
CA GLY A 109 7.84 0.09 3.59
C GLY A 109 8.32 1.50 3.23
N TYR A 110 8.57 1.71 1.95
CA TYR A 110 8.98 3.02 1.46
C TYR A 110 8.45 3.25 0.06
N CYS A 111 8.12 4.50 -0.23
CA CYS A 111 7.71 4.93 -1.54
C CYS A 111 8.66 5.99 -2.08
N ASN A 112 9.16 5.74 -3.28
CA ASN A 112 9.81 6.71 -4.13
C ASN A 112 8.78 7.16 -5.17
N THR A 113 8.15 8.30 -4.94
CA THR A 113 7.30 8.94 -5.94
C THR A 113 8.20 9.68 -6.93
N GLN A 114 8.14 9.29 -8.20
CA GLN A 114 8.95 9.84 -9.27
C GLN A 114 8.05 10.67 -10.19
N ILE A 115 8.34 11.95 -10.30
CA ILE A 115 7.60 12.89 -11.14
C ILE A 115 8.54 13.33 -12.25
N ARG A 116 8.19 13.03 -13.50
CA ARG A 116 8.94 13.47 -14.68
C ARG A 116 8.47 14.87 -15.09
N MET A 117 9.42 15.79 -15.15
CA MET A 117 9.23 17.16 -15.60
C MET A 117 9.80 17.32 -17.01
N VAL A 118 8.95 17.73 -17.96
CA VAL A 118 9.35 18.03 -19.35
C VAL A 118 8.86 19.44 -19.67
N GLY A 119 9.76 20.32 -20.12
CA GLY A 119 9.41 21.70 -20.44
C GLY A 119 8.80 22.46 -19.24
N GLY A 120 9.25 22.19 -18.02
CA GLY A 120 8.77 22.83 -16.79
C GLY A 120 7.41 22.35 -16.28
N HIS A 121 6.85 21.29 -16.87
CA HIS A 121 5.55 20.74 -16.51
C HIS A 121 5.61 19.23 -16.26
N VAL A 122 4.72 18.71 -15.43
CA VAL A 122 4.61 17.27 -15.16
C VAL A 122 4.18 16.55 -16.43
N ALA A 123 5.01 15.62 -16.90
CA ALA A 123 4.73 14.73 -18.01
C ALA A 123 4.25 13.35 -17.53
N GLU A 124 4.76 12.87 -16.39
CA GLU A 124 4.49 11.53 -15.90
C GLU A 124 4.65 11.46 -14.38
N VAL A 125 3.84 10.62 -13.72
CA VAL A 125 4.01 10.25 -12.32
C VAL A 125 4.11 8.72 -12.22
N ALA A 126 5.14 8.24 -11.54
CA ALA A 126 5.40 6.83 -11.30
C ALA A 126 5.79 6.59 -9.84
N TYR A 127 5.64 5.36 -9.38
CA TYR A 127 5.96 4.97 -8.02
C TYR A 127 6.92 3.78 -8.04
N ALA A 128 7.90 3.79 -7.14
CA ALA A 128 8.86 2.72 -6.95
C ALA A 128 9.08 2.44 -5.46
N GLY A 129 9.61 1.25 -5.14
CA GLY A 129 9.92 0.83 -3.77
C GLY A 129 8.95 -0.19 -3.21
N ASP A 130 9.08 -0.48 -1.91
CA ASP A 130 8.15 -1.30 -1.12
C ASP A 130 6.94 -0.44 -0.73
N ASN A 131 6.15 -0.04 -1.74
CA ASN A 131 5.14 1.02 -1.64
C ASN A 131 3.70 0.50 -1.57
N ASN A 132 3.52 -0.82 -1.51
CA ASN A 132 2.23 -1.48 -1.43
C ASN A 132 1.78 -1.65 0.02
N LEU A 133 0.46 -1.63 0.23
CA LEU A 133 -0.19 -2.10 1.44
C LEU A 133 -0.88 -3.45 1.14
N PRO A 134 -1.22 -4.24 2.18
CA PRO A 134 -1.84 -5.57 1.99
C PRO A 134 -3.10 -5.60 1.12
N ASN A 135 -3.77 -4.47 0.93
CA ASN A 135 -5.00 -4.36 0.14
C ASN A 135 -4.92 -3.31 -0.98
N SER A 136 -3.79 -2.61 -1.17
CA SER A 136 -3.71 -1.48 -2.09
C SER A 136 -2.29 -1.29 -2.66
N ILE A 137 -2.17 -1.27 -3.99
CA ILE A 137 -0.90 -1.04 -4.70
C ILE A 137 -0.60 0.47 -4.71
N ASP A 138 0.69 0.83 -4.56
CA ASP A 138 1.21 2.20 -4.50
C ASP A 138 0.71 3.04 -3.30
N ALA A 139 -0.06 2.47 -2.37
CA ALA A 139 -0.74 3.22 -1.31
C ALA A 139 0.17 4.06 -0.41
N LEU A 140 1.42 3.66 -0.20
CA LEU A 140 2.36 4.47 0.60
C LEU A 140 2.73 5.80 -0.09
N GLY A 141 2.59 5.86 -1.42
CA GLY A 141 2.82 7.07 -2.23
C GLY A 141 1.76 8.15 -2.09
N VAL A 142 0.58 7.82 -1.53
CA VAL A 142 -0.54 8.77 -1.33
C VAL A 142 -0.09 9.99 -0.54
N SER A 143 0.75 9.81 0.47
CA SER A 143 1.29 10.88 1.32
C SER A 143 2.05 11.97 0.56
N THR A 144 2.55 11.67 -0.64
CA THR A 144 3.23 12.65 -1.51
C THR A 144 2.25 13.32 -2.48
N VAL A 145 1.28 12.58 -3.01
CA VAL A 145 0.49 13.02 -4.18
C VAL A 145 -0.92 13.51 -3.85
N ASP A 146 -1.48 13.18 -2.69
CA ASP A 146 -2.87 13.50 -2.34
C ASP A 146 -3.16 15.00 -2.43
N ALA A 147 -2.30 15.81 -1.81
CA ALA A 147 -2.39 17.27 -1.87
C ALA A 147 -2.24 17.80 -3.31
N CYS A 148 -1.39 17.18 -4.12
CA CYS A 148 -1.20 17.58 -5.52
C CYS A 148 -2.40 17.25 -6.41
N VAL A 149 -3.05 16.10 -6.19
CA VAL A 149 -4.29 15.76 -6.89
C VAL A 149 -5.39 16.75 -6.53
N ALA A 150 -5.55 17.08 -5.24
CA ALA A 150 -6.50 18.09 -4.81
C ALA A 150 -6.19 19.47 -5.42
N TYR A 151 -4.92 19.87 -5.42
CA TYR A 151 -4.46 21.12 -6.01
C TYR A 151 -4.75 21.20 -7.52
N ALA A 152 -4.45 20.14 -8.27
CA ALA A 152 -4.71 20.07 -9.70
C ALA A 152 -6.20 20.21 -10.04
N ARG A 153 -7.08 19.51 -9.32
CA ARG A 153 -8.53 19.60 -9.52
C ARG A 153 -9.05 21.01 -9.29
N GLN A 154 -8.60 21.69 -8.24
CA GLN A 154 -8.98 23.08 -7.97
C GLN A 154 -8.55 24.03 -9.10
N ARG A 155 -7.35 23.84 -9.64
CA ARG A 155 -6.84 24.59 -10.81
C ARG A 155 -7.71 24.38 -12.05
N ASN A 156 -8.05 23.13 -12.35
CA ASN A 156 -8.87 22.78 -13.52
C ASN A 156 -10.30 23.36 -13.40
N HIS A 157 -10.88 23.36 -12.20
CA HIS A 157 -12.16 24.02 -11.95
C HIS A 157 -12.10 25.54 -12.14
N LYS A 158 -11.06 26.20 -11.62
CA LYS A 158 -10.87 27.65 -11.81
C LYS A 158 -10.65 28.01 -13.27
N ALA A 159 -9.85 27.25 -14.02
CA ALA A 159 -9.64 27.46 -15.44
C ALA A 159 -10.95 27.35 -16.24
N THR A 160 -11.77 26.35 -15.93
CA THR A 160 -13.09 26.17 -16.57
C THR A 160 -14.06 27.29 -16.23
N ALA A 161 -14.02 27.81 -15.00
CA ALA A 161 -14.89 28.90 -14.55
C ALA A 161 -14.51 30.26 -15.17
N VAL A 162 -13.23 30.52 -15.42
CA VAL A 162 -12.75 31.76 -16.07
C VAL A 162 -13.02 31.76 -17.58
N SER A 163 -13.14 30.58 -18.19
CA SER A 163 -13.43 30.44 -19.63
C SER A 163 -14.92 30.54 -19.99
N ARG A 164 -15.82 30.71 -19.01
CA ARG A 164 -17.27 30.92 -19.21
C ARG A 164 -17.64 32.38 -18.95
#